data_AF-A0A7X4F6P7-F1
#
_entry.id   AF-A0A7X4F6P7-F1
#
_cell.length_a   1.000
_cell.length_b   1.000
_cell.length_c   1.000
_cell.angle_alpha   90.00
_cell.angle_beta   90.00
_cell.angle_gamma   90.00
#
_symmetry.space_group_name_H-M   'P 1'
#
loop_
_entity.id
_entity.type
_entity.pdbx_description
1 polymer ?
#
loop_
_entity_poly.entity_id
_entity_poly.type
_entity_poly.pdbx_seq_one_letter_code
_entity_poly.pdbx_strand_id
1 'polypeptide(L)' 'MTGSFIREVAKGWAVYNRSGASQTVTFDLPVVSTNTNQHQTSHSISDFDGDIFLKTDID' A
#
# COMPACT_ATOMS: atom_id res chain seq x y z
N MET A 1 -10.69 11.66 12.44
CA MET A 1 -11.06 10.73 11.36
C MET A 1 -10.04 9.61 11.38
N THR A 2 -10.45 8.41 11.79
CA THR A 2 -9.63 7.19 11.76
C THR A 2 -9.88 6.47 10.44
N GLY A 3 -8.85 5.88 9.85
CA GLY A 3 -8.97 5.13 8.60
C GLY A 3 -7.64 4.92 7.88
N SER A 4 -7.70 4.12 6.81
CA SER A 4 -6.61 4.00 5.84
C SER A 4 -6.79 5.05 4.75
N PHE A 5 -5.69 5.72 4.41
CA PHE A 5 -5.61 6.71 3.35
C PHE A 5 -4.77 6.15 2.22
N ILE A 6 -5.32 6.20 1.00
CA ILE A 6 -4.65 5.76 -0.21
C ILE A 6 -4.61 6.94 -1.17
N ARG A 7 -3.43 7.28 -1.66
CA ARG A 7 -3.23 8.28 -2.71
C ARG A 7 -2.51 7.66 -3.89
N GLU A 8 -3.16 7.64 -5.04
CA GLU A 8 -2.51 7.25 -6.29
C GLU A 8 -1.52 8.33 -6.76
N VAL A 9 -0.39 7.88 -7.29
CA VAL A 9 0.65 8.67 -7.94
C VAL A 9 1.03 8.01 -9.26
N ALA A 10 1.77 8.73 -10.11
CA ALA A 10 2.08 8.27 -11.47
C ALA A 10 2.61 6.82 -11.56
N LYS A 11 3.42 6.41 -10.58
CA LYS A 11 4.09 5.09 -10.56
C LYS A 11 3.54 4.11 -9.53
N GLY A 12 2.41 4.42 -8.86
CA GLY A 12 2.02 3.62 -7.70
C GLY A 12 1.03 4.28 -6.76
N TRP A 13 1.06 3.85 -5.51
CA TRP A 13 0.22 4.37 -4.43
C TRP A 13 1.04 4.64 -3.19
N ALA A 14 0.75 5.76 -2.52
CA ALA A 14 1.17 5.98 -1.14
C ALA A 14 0.00 5.60 -0.24
N VAL A 15 0.25 4.70 0.72
CA VAL A 15 -0.74 4.21 1.67
C VAL A 15 -0.30 4.56 3.08
N TYR A 16 -1.22 5.07 3.89
CA TYR A 16 -1.01 5.35 5.30
C TYR A 16 -2.19 4.84 6.11
N ASN A 17 -1.93 4.10 7.18
CA ASN A 17 -2.94 3.55 8.06
C ASN A 17 -2.94 4.28 9.41
N ARG A 18 -4.09 4.88 9.74
CA ARG A 18 -4.36 5.45 11.07
C ARG A 18 -5.75 5.03 11.56
N SER A 19 -6.09 3.77 11.33
CA SER A 19 -7.39 3.21 11.65
C SER A 19 -7.52 2.75 13.10
N GLY A 20 -6.42 2.63 13.86
CA GLY A 20 -6.40 2.04 15.19
C GLY A 20 -6.14 0.53 15.19
N ALA A 21 -5.92 -0.08 14.03
CA ALA A 21 -5.59 -1.50 13.87
C ALA A 21 -4.82 -1.74 12.57
N SER A 22 -4.22 -2.92 12.42
CA SER A 22 -3.64 -3.35 11.13
C SER A 22 -4.74 -3.46 10.07
N GLN A 23 -4.41 -3.08 8.84
CA GLN A 23 -5.33 -3.09 7.71
C GLN A 23 -4.69 -3.79 6.52
N THR A 24 -5.49 -4.57 5.80
CA THR A 24 -5.08 -5.17 4.53
C THR A 24 -5.49 -4.26 3.39
N VAL A 25 -4.54 -3.94 2.52
CA VAL A 25 -4.79 -3.23 1.26
C VAL A 25 -4.64 -4.20 0.10
N THR A 26 -5.65 -4.23 -0.76
CA THR A 26 -5.70 -5.08 -1.94
C THR A 26 -5.65 -4.24 -3.21
N PHE A 27 -4.82 -4.66 -4.17
CA PHE A 27 -4.68 -4.08 -5.50
C PHE A 27 -5.16 -5.08 -6.56
N ASP A 28 -5.64 -4.57 -7.70
CA ASP A 28 -6.13 -5.41 -8.81
C ASP A 28 -5.01 -6.23 -9.47
N LEU A 29 -3.78 -5.70 -9.44
CA LEU A 29 -2.58 -6.34 -9.97
C LEU A 29 -1.51 -6.42 -8.88
N PRO A 30 -0.57 -7.38 -8.97
CA PRO A 30 0.60 -7.38 -8.11
C PRO A 30 1.34 -6.04 -8.13
N VAL A 31 1.73 -5.56 -6.95
CA VAL A 31 2.52 -4.34 -6.77
C VAL A 31 3.71 -4.64 -5.86
N VAL A 32 4.76 -3.84 -5.98
CA VAL A 32 5.96 -3.99 -5.15
C VAL A 32 5.89 -3.05 -3.96
N SER A 33 5.93 -3.61 -2.75
CA SER A 33 6.13 -2.86 -1.50
C SER A 33 7.56 -2.31 -1.45
N THR A 34 7.72 -1.01 -1.20
CA THR A 34 9.06 -0.42 -1.03
C THR A 34 9.69 -0.75 0.32
N ASN A 35 8.89 -1.06 1.34
CA ASN A 35 9.40 -1.44 2.66
C ASN A 35 9.90 -2.90 2.70
N THR A 36 9.21 -3.80 2.01
CA THR A 36 9.44 -5.26 2.14
C THR A 36 9.98 -5.92 0.87
N ASN A 37 9.95 -5.23 -0.27
CA ASN A 37 10.20 -5.77 -1.62
C ASN A 37 9.27 -6.93 -2.01
N GLN A 38 8.19 -7.16 -1.27
CA GLN A 38 7.21 -8.19 -1.62
C GLN A 38 6.41 -7.75 -2.86
N HIS A 39 6.21 -8.70 -3.77
CA HIS A 39 5.47 -8.53 -5.01
C HIS A 39 4.20 -9.38 -4.97
N GLN A 40 3.07 -8.76 -4.65
CA GLN A 40 1.79 -9.43 -4.43
C GLN A 40 0.64 -8.42 -4.52
N THR A 41 -0.60 -8.90 -4.54
CA THR A 41 -1.81 -8.06 -4.63
C THR A 41 -2.32 -7.58 -3.27
N SER A 42 -1.93 -8.24 -2.17
CA SER A 42 -2.46 -7.99 -0.84
C SER A 42 -1.33 -7.71 0.14
N HIS A 43 -1.40 -6.59 0.85
CA HIS A 43 -0.36 -6.13 1.77
C HIS A 43 -0.96 -5.69 3.09
N SER A 44 -0.35 -6.12 4.20
CA SER A 44 -0.74 -5.66 5.53
C SER A 44 0.02 -4.41 5.91
N ILE A 45 -0.69 -3.37 6.33
CA ILE A 45 -0.14 -2.13 6.87
C ILE A 45 -0.53 -2.04 8.35
N SER A 46 0.47 -1.99 9.23
CA SER A 46 0.26 -1.83 10.67
C SER A 46 -0.41 -0.48 10.99
N ASP A 47 -1.01 -0.37 12.17
CA ASP A 47 -1.53 0.92 12.63
C ASP A 47 -0.37 1.92 12.81
N PHE A 48 -0.64 3.18 12.49
CA PHE A 48 0.35 4.27 12.44
C PHE A 48 1.54 4.04 11.49
N ASP A 49 1.38 3.18 10.49
CA ASP A 49 2.41 2.86 9.49
C ASP A 49 1.95 3.22 8.07
N GLY A 50 2.87 3.13 7.11
CA GLY A 50 2.58 3.36 5.69
C GLY A 50 3.60 2.70 4.77
N ASP A 51 3.24 2.60 3.49
CA ASP A 51 4.11 2.06 2.46
C ASP A 51 3.87 2.78 1.12
N ILE A 52 4.85 2.68 0.25
CA ILE A 52 4.72 3.04 -1.16
C ILE A 52 4.66 1.73 -1.95
N PHE A 53 3.62 1.58 -2.76
CA PHE A 53 3.43 0.45 -3.64
C PHE A 53 3.69 0.85 -5.07
N LEU A 54 4.67 0.23 -5.73
CA LEU A 54 5.03 0.51 -7.11
C LEU A 54 4.22 -0.39 -8.06
N LYS A 55 3.67 0.22 -9.12
CA LYS A 55 3.10 -0.52 -10.27
C LYS A 55 4.24 -1.31 -10.92
N THR A 56 3.97 -2.57 -11.24
CA THR A 56 4.94 -3.44 -11.92
C THR A 56 4.94 -3.24 -13.44
N ASP A 57 3.83 -2.72 -13.97
CA ASP A 57 3.71 -2.32 -15.36
C ASP A 57 4.13 -0.86 -15.49
N ILE A 58 5.43 -0.65 -15.59
CA ILE A 58 5.98 0.60 -16.13
C ILE A 58 6.92 0.17 -17.26
N ASP A 59 6.31 -0.05 -18.44
CA ASP A 59 7.04 0.01 -19.71
C ASP A 59 7.72 1.38 -19.88
#